data_AF-A0AAV9D9T4-F1
#
_entry.id   AF-A0AAV9D9T4-F1
#
_cell.length_a   1.000
_cell.length_b   1.000
_cell.length_c   1.000
_cell.angle_alpha   90.00
_cell.angle_beta   90.00
_cell.angle_gamma   90.00
#
_symmetry.space_group_name_H-M   'P 1'
#
loop_
_entity.id
_entity.type
_entity.pdbx_description
1 polymer ?
#
loop_
_entity_poly.entity_id
_entity_poly.type
_entity_poly.pdbx_seq_one_letter_code
_entity_poly.pdbx_strand_id
1 'polypeptide(L)' 'MWAYDKLVRGEDLEEAVEVGGSDGEIAKKLAIVALWCVQCNPTNRPCMSRVINMLESDMQSLSMPPNPFT' A
#
# COMPACT_ATOMS: atom_id res chain seq x y z
N MET A 1 0.15 -1.67 -12.97
CA MET A 1 1.42 -0.89 -12.96
C MET A 1 2.44 -1.83 -12.36
N TRP A 2 3.68 -1.90 -12.84
CA TRP A 2 4.65 -2.92 -12.36
C TRP A 2 4.73 -3.01 -10.83
N ALA A 3 4.74 -1.86 -10.14
CA ALA A 3 4.71 -1.81 -8.68
C ALA A 3 3.44 -2.40 -8.05
N TYR A 4 2.26 -2.16 -8.63
CA TYR A 4 0.98 -2.72 -8.16
C TYR A 4 0.97 -4.25 -8.31
N ASP A 5 1.38 -4.75 -9.48
CA ASP A 5 1.39 -6.20 -9.75
C ASP A 5 2.37 -6.93 -8.83
N LYS A 6 3.52 -6.29 -8.54
CA LYS A 6 4.54 -6.80 -7.62
C LYS A 6 4.07 -6.81 -6.16
N LEU A 7 3.30 -5.80 -5.73
CA LEU A 7 2.73 -5.73 -4.38
C LEU A 7 1.52 -6.66 -4.18
N VAL A 8 0.65 -6.79 -5.19
CA VAL A 8 -0.55 -7.64 -5.12
C VAL A 8 -0.20 -9.11 -5.18
N ARG A 9 0.82 -9.49 -5.97
CA ARG A 9 1.23 -10.89 -6.10
C ARG A 9 2.00 -11.42 -4.89
N GLY A 10 2.34 -10.58 -3.90
CA GLY A 10 2.97 -10.98 -2.64
C GLY A 10 4.43 -11.43 -2.74
N GLU A 11 4.92 -11.74 -3.95
CA GLU A 11 6.20 -12.41 -4.21
C GLU A 11 7.45 -11.69 -3.66
N ASP A 12 7.45 -10.35 -3.52
CA ASP A 12 8.61 -9.61 -2.95
C ASP A 12 8.33 -8.99 -1.57
N LEU A 13 7.06 -8.84 -1.20
CA LEU A 13 6.68 -8.05 -0.02
C LEU A 13 6.56 -8.92 1.24
N GLU A 14 6.21 -10.20 1.09
CA GLU A 14 6.24 -11.15 2.21
C GLU A 14 7.68 -11.49 2.60
N GLU A 15 8.57 -11.65 1.63
CA GLU A 15 10.00 -11.88 1.89
C GLU A 15 10.66 -10.66 2.57
N ALA A 16 10.33 -9.44 2.14
CA ALA A 16 10.80 -8.21 2.79
C ALA A 16 10.27 -8.05 4.23
N VAL A 17 9.08 -8.57 4.53
CA VAL A 17 8.49 -8.56 5.88
C VAL A 17 9.15 -9.60 6.78
N GLU A 18 9.39 -10.81 6.28
CA GLU A 18 10.06 -11.87 7.05
C GLU A 18 11.52 -11.52 7.39
N VAL A 19 12.25 -10.88 6.46
CA VAL A 19 13.65 -10.47 6.69
C VAL A 19 13.74 -9.24 7.60
N GLY A 20 12.70 -8.39 7.62
CA GLY A 20 12.70 -7.07 8.25
C GLY A 20 11.88 -6.90 9.53
N GLY A 21 11.15 -7.91 10.01
CA GLY A 21 10.35 -7.82 11.23
C GLY A 21 9.40 -6.60 11.24
N SER A 22 9.47 -5.78 12.30
CA SER A 22 8.65 -4.56 12.45
C SER A 22 8.84 -3.55 11.32
N ASP A 23 10.05 -3.43 10.79
CA ASP A 23 10.37 -2.47 9.74
C ASP A 23 9.76 -2.90 8.41
N GLY A 24 9.65 -4.21 8.20
CA GLY A 24 8.96 -4.79 7.06
C GLY A 24 7.46 -4.49 7.04
N GLU A 25 6.80 -4.56 8.19
CA GLU A 25 5.38 -4.20 8.32
C GLU A 25 5.15 -2.71 8.03
N ILE A 26 6.04 -1.84 8.52
CA ILE A 26 6.01 -0.40 8.24
C ILE A 26 6.22 -0.15 6.74
N ALA A 27 7.21 -0.79 6.12
CA ALA A 27 7.47 -0.66 4.69
C ALA A 27 6.26 -1.10 3.85
N LYS A 28 5.62 -2.22 4.20
CA LYS A 28 4.41 -2.72 3.53
C LYS A 28 3.24 -1.75 3.68
N LYS A 29 3.02 -1.20 4.89
CA LYS A 29 2.02 -0.16 5.14
C LYS A 29 2.25 1.07 4.27
N LEU A 30 3.48 1.59 4.25
CA LEU A 30 3.85 2.75 3.45
C LEU A 30 3.65 2.49 1.95
N ALA A 31 3.98 1.29 1.47
CA ALA A 31 3.79 0.92 0.07
C ALA A 31 2.31 0.89 -0.34
N ILE A 32 1.43 0.35 0.52
CA ILE A 32 -0.03 0.37 0.29
C ILE A 32 -0.54 1.82 0.23
N VAL A 33 -0.16 2.66 1.19
CA VAL A 33 -0.56 4.08 1.21
C VAL A 33 -0.04 4.81 -0.03
N ALA A 34 1.21 4.57 -0.43
CA ALA A 34 1.78 5.15 -1.64
C ALA A 34 0.99 4.74 -2.89
N LEU A 35 0.60 3.46 -3.01
CA LEU A 35 -0.22 2.96 -4.12
C LEU A 35 -1.60 3.63 -4.20
N TRP A 36 -2.21 3.98 -3.06
CA TRP A 36 -3.45 4.76 -3.03
C TRP A 36 -3.23 6.20 -3.55
N CYS A 37 -2.09 6.83 -3.22
CA CYS A 37 -1.78 8.19 -3.62
C CYS A 37 -1.42 8.34 -5.11
N VAL A 38 -0.77 7.33 -5.71
CA VAL A 38 -0.30 7.39 -7.11
C VAL A 38 -1.28 6.80 -8.14
N GLN A 39 -2.54 6.57 -7.75
CA GLN A 39 -3.57 6.02 -8.64
C GLN A 39 -3.69 6.82 -9.95
N CYS A 40 -3.85 6.10 -11.08
CA CYS A 40 -4.02 6.72 -12.40
C CYS A 40 -5.32 7.53 -12.47
N ASN A 41 -6.41 7.00 -11.91
CA ASN A 41 -7.66 7.74 -11.78
C ASN A 41 -7.61 8.68 -10.56
N PRO A 42 -7.72 10.01 -10.75
CA PRO A 42 -7.68 10.97 -9.65
C PRO A 42 -8.83 10.78 -8.65
N THR A 43 -9.98 10.23 -9.04
CA THR A 43 -11.10 9.99 -8.11
C THR A 43 -10.82 8.91 -7.09
N ASN A 44 -9.85 8.03 -7.38
CA ASN A 44 -9.46 6.94 -6.48
C ASN A 44 -8.39 7.39 -5.47
N ARG A 45 -7.81 8.59 -5.64
CA ARG A 45 -6.80 9.11 -4.72
C ARG A 45 -7.48 9.58 -3.44
N PRO A 46 -7.00 9.14 -2.25
CA PRO A 46 -7.53 9.62 -0.99
C PRO A 46 -7.16 11.09 -0.77
N CYS A 47 -7.98 11.80 0.01
CA CYS A 47 -7.61 13.11 0.55
C CYS A 47 -6.51 12.97 1.61
N MET A 48 -5.78 14.06 1.88
CA MET A 48 -4.68 14.04 2.86
C MET A 48 -5.12 13.62 4.26
N SER A 49 -6.31 14.00 4.72
CA SER A 49 -6.83 13.55 6.01
C SER A 49 -7.01 12.03 6.09
N ARG A 50 -7.45 11.41 4.98
CA ARG A 50 -7.56 9.96 4.87
C ARG A 50 -6.18 9.29 4.79
N VAL A 51 -5.22 9.89 4.09
CA VAL A 51 -3.83 9.41 4.07
C VAL A 51 -3.22 9.40 5.48
N ILE A 52 -3.42 10.47 6.26
CA ILE A 52 -2.95 10.54 7.65
C ILE A 52 -3.60 9.43 8.50
N ASN A 53 -4.92 9.26 8.41
CA ASN A 53 -5.62 8.19 9.11
C ASN A 53 -5.07 6.80 8.72
N MET A 54 -4.80 6.57 7.44
CA MET A 54 -4.17 5.34 6.96
C MET A 54 -2.75 5.12 7.51
N LEU A 55 -1.99 6.19 7.74
CA LEU A 55 -0.65 6.13 8.34
C LEU A 55 -0.69 5.92 9.86
N GLU A 56 -1.75 6.31 10.54
CA GLU A 56 -1.93 6.14 11.99
C GLU A 56 -2.61 4.80 12.35
N SER A 57 -3.42 4.25 11.44
CA SER A 57 -4.22 3.02 11.66
C SER A 57 -3.43 1.72 11.49
N ASP A 58 -3.90 0.62 12.08
CA ASP A 58 -3.21 -0.66 12.01
C ASP A 58 -3.16 -1.22 10.59
N MET A 59 -2.12 -1.99 10.28
CA MET A 59 -1.92 -2.59 8.97
C MET A 59 -3.10 -3.48 8.53
N GLN A 60 -3.73 -4.19 9.48
CA GLN A 60 -4.90 -5.05 9.24
C GLN A 60 -6.15 -4.26 8.81
N SER A 61 -6.19 -2.95 9.08
CA SER A 61 -7.29 -2.07 8.69
C SER A 61 -7.13 -1.51 7.27
N LEU A 62 -5.96 -1.68 6.65
CA LEU A 62 -5.65 -1.17 5.32
C LEU A 62 -6.02 -2.21 4.25
N SER A 63 -6.85 -1.79 3.31
CA SER A 63 -7.17 -2.57 2.11
C SER A 63 -6.30 -2.15 0.92
N MET A 64 -6.09 -3.10 0.01
CA MET A 64 -5.39 -2.82 -1.24
C MET A 64 -6.19 -1.82 -2.10
N PRO A 65 -5.50 -0.87 -2.74
CA PRO A 65 -6.16 0.04 -3.66
C PRO A 65 -6.71 -0.69 -4.90
N PRO A 66 -7.68 -0.07 -5.61
CA PRO A 66 -8.18 -0.61 -6.86
C PRO A 66 -7.07 -0.75 -7.90
N ASN A 67 -7.28 -1.65 -8.86
CA ASN A 67 -6.35 -1.84 -9.95
C ASN A 67 -6.27 -0.54 -10.79
N PRO A 68 -5.07 0.02 -11.01
CA PRO A 68 -4.92 1.28 -11.74
C PRO A 68 -5.26 1.18 -13.24
N PHE A 69 -5.46 -0.02 -13.79
CA PHE A 69 -5.75 -0.27 -15.21
C PHE A 69 -7.16 -0.79 -15.50
N THR A 70 -8.04 -0.84 -14.50
CA THR A 70 -9.46 -1.17 -14.67
C THR A 70 -10.31 0.07 -14.83
#